data_AF-A0A4Z0LBU0-F1
#
_entry.id   AF-A0A4Z0LBU0-F1
#
_cell.length_a   1.000
_cell.length_b   1.000
_cell.length_c   1.000
_cell.angle_alpha   90.00
_cell.angle_beta   90.00
_cell.angle_gamma   90.00
#
_symmetry.space_group_name_H-M   'P 1'
#
loop_
_entity.id
_entity.type
_entity.pdbx_description
1 polymer ?
#
loop_
_entity_poly.entity_id
_entity_poly.type
_entity_poly.pdbx_seq_one_letter_code
_entity_poly.pdbx_strand_id
1 'polypeptide(L)'
;VKAANPVNLIGKEDKHPTVNNTYRFLLWRDKNKDNVFQMSEQLTEEEMALYDYQWEFTGQSTNGHTGALANTMNEDLVLPVTNKEAAQKFAANEEDGVQGYGIRVTYSQK
;
A
#
# COMPACT_ATOMS: atom_id res chain seq x y z
N VAL A 1 10.77 10.30 -0.07
CA VAL A 1 12.07 9.86 -0.66
C VAL A 1 11.81 8.53 -1.36
N LYS A 2 12.13 8.39 -2.65
CA LYS A 2 12.02 7.08 -3.35
C LYS A 2 13.09 6.14 -2.79
N ALA A 3 12.72 4.89 -2.49
CA ALA A 3 13.68 3.88 -2.06
C ALA A 3 14.69 3.59 -3.19
N ALA A 4 15.98 3.47 -2.86
CA ALA A 4 17.02 3.16 -3.83
C ALA A 4 16.83 1.79 -4.51
N ASN A 5 16.20 0.85 -3.79
CA ASN A 5 15.85 -0.49 -4.29
C ASN A 5 14.39 -0.80 -3.92
N PRO A 6 13.41 -0.42 -4.76
CA PRO A 6 12.01 -0.68 -4.46
C PRO A 6 11.72 -2.19 -4.49
N VAL A 7 10.95 -2.67 -3.52
CA VAL A 7 10.48 -4.06 -3.47
C VAL A 7 9.05 -4.11 -3.96
N ASN A 8 8.78 -4.84 -5.04
CA ASN A 8 7.41 -5.10 -5.48
C ASN A 8 6.72 -6.08 -4.50
N LEU A 9 5.58 -5.67 -3.95
CA LEU A 9 4.77 -6.45 -3.00
C LEU A 9 3.55 -7.12 -3.65
N ILE A 10 3.24 -6.81 -4.92
CA ILE A 10 2.10 -7.39 -5.63
C ILE A 10 2.26 -8.90 -5.73
N GLY A 11 1.21 -9.64 -5.36
CA GLY A 11 1.16 -11.11 -5.38
C GLY A 11 1.99 -11.80 -4.29
N LYS A 12 2.49 -11.05 -3.30
CA LYS A 12 3.27 -11.61 -2.17
C LYS A 12 2.41 -11.64 -0.90
N GLU A 13 1.42 -12.50 -0.88
CA GLU A 13 0.45 -12.62 0.21
C GLU A 13 1.10 -13.06 1.54
N ASP A 14 2.26 -13.73 1.48
CA ASP A 14 3.07 -14.13 2.63
C ASP A 14 3.85 -12.97 3.27
N LYS A 15 3.89 -11.80 2.63
CA LYS A 15 4.64 -10.63 3.09
C LYS A 15 3.71 -9.54 3.61
N HIS A 16 3.52 -9.56 4.92
CA HIS A 16 2.83 -8.48 5.62
C HIS A 16 3.64 -7.17 5.60
N PRO A 17 2.97 -6.02 5.48
CA PRO A 17 3.58 -4.72 5.70
C PRO A 17 4.19 -4.61 7.09
N THR A 18 5.41 -4.10 7.16
CA THR A 18 6.07 -3.71 8.40
C THR A 18 5.71 -2.29 8.81
N VAL A 19 5.52 -2.07 10.10
CA VAL A 19 5.35 -0.75 10.73
C VAL A 19 6.56 0.15 10.51
N ASN A 20 6.43 1.45 10.78
CA ASN A 20 7.48 2.45 10.57
C ASN A 20 8.03 2.48 9.13
N ASN A 21 7.14 2.28 8.15
CA ASN A 21 7.49 2.31 6.73
C ASN A 21 6.42 3.06 5.93
N THR A 22 6.82 3.55 4.77
CA THR A 22 5.96 4.21 3.80
C THR A 22 5.82 3.32 2.57
N TYR A 23 4.58 3.08 2.17
CA TYR A 23 4.23 2.30 0.98
C TYR A 23 3.70 3.23 -0.09
N ARG A 24 4.22 3.06 -1.31
CA ARG A 24 3.85 3.88 -2.45
C ARG A 24 3.22 3.02 -3.52
N PHE A 25 2.11 3.49 -4.07
CA PHE A 25 1.48 2.89 -5.23
C PHE A 25 2.04 3.52 -6.51
N LEU A 26 2.37 2.67 -7.49
CA LEU A 26 2.89 3.06 -8.79
C LEU A 26 2.27 2.16 -9.85
N LEU A 27 2.08 2.71 -11.06
CA LEU A 27 1.62 1.98 -12.22
C LEU A 27 2.73 1.93 -13.27
N TRP A 28 2.70 0.87 -14.06
CA TRP A 28 3.52 0.67 -15.25
C TRP A 28 2.60 0.44 -16.43
N ARG A 29 3.03 0.90 -17.60
CA ARG A 29 2.37 0.60 -18.87
C ARG A 29 3.22 -0.39 -19.64
N ASP A 30 2.61 -1.37 -20.29
CA ASP A 30 3.32 -2.21 -21.25
C ASP A 30 3.36 -1.46 -22.61
N LYS A 31 4.33 -0.55 -22.76
CA LYS A 31 4.40 0.33 -23.94
C LYS A 31 4.89 -0.43 -25.16
N ASN A 32 5.80 -1.37 -24.96
CA ASN A 32 6.38 -2.18 -26.04
C ASN A 32 5.56 -3.45 -26.38
N LYS A 33 4.52 -3.76 -25.59
CA LYS A 33 3.59 -4.89 -25.76
C LYS A 33 4.26 -6.26 -25.62
N ASP A 34 5.28 -6.36 -24.79
CA ASP A 34 6.01 -7.62 -24.57
C ASP A 34 5.49 -8.42 -23.37
N ASN A 35 4.52 -7.89 -22.61
CA ASN A 35 3.98 -8.46 -21.37
C ASN A 35 5.03 -8.68 -20.27
N VAL A 36 6.15 -7.96 -20.31
CA VAL A 36 7.22 -8.02 -19.32
C VAL A 36 7.17 -6.79 -18.43
N PHE A 37 7.24 -7.00 -17.12
CA PHE A 37 7.38 -5.89 -16.18
C PHE A 37 8.77 -5.22 -16.32
N GLN A 38 8.79 -3.91 -16.59
CA GLN A 38 10.02 -3.14 -16.77
C GLN A 38 9.98 -1.82 -16.01
N MET A 39 10.98 -1.55 -15.16
CA MET A 39 11.05 -0.30 -14.38
C MET A 39 11.06 0.96 -15.26
N SER A 40 11.60 0.88 -16.48
CA SER A 40 11.63 1.99 -17.44
C SER A 40 10.26 2.41 -17.97
N GLU A 41 9.23 1.58 -17.81
CA GLU A 41 7.86 1.88 -18.26
C GLU A 41 6.95 2.34 -17.11
N GLN A 42 7.55 2.74 -15.99
CA GLN A 42 6.82 3.35 -14.88
C GLN A 42 6.14 4.64 -15.34
N LEU A 43 4.89 4.84 -14.93
CA LEU A 43 4.22 6.14 -15.10
C LEU A 43 5.00 7.25 -14.39
N THR A 44 5.03 8.42 -15.03
CA THR A 44 5.51 9.66 -14.39
C THR A 44 4.51 10.15 -13.34
N GLU A 45 4.89 11.15 -12.54
CA GLU A 45 3.99 11.72 -11.53
C GLU A 45 2.78 12.42 -12.18
N GLU A 46 2.98 13.07 -13.32
CA GLU A 46 1.91 13.70 -14.11
C GLU A 46 0.93 12.65 -14.66
N GLU A 47 1.44 11.49 -15.07
CA GLU A 47 0.63 10.39 -15.58
C GLU A 47 -0.12 9.67 -14.45
N MET A 48 0.52 9.49 -13.30
CA MET A 48 -0.14 8.98 -12.08
C MET A 48 -1.29 9.89 -11.63
N ALA A 49 -1.20 11.20 -11.84
CA ALA A 49 -2.26 12.14 -11.47
C ALA A 49 -3.58 11.95 -12.25
N LEU A 50 -3.56 11.19 -13.35
CA LEU A 50 -4.75 10.79 -14.13
C LEU A 50 -5.52 9.63 -13.50
N TYR A 51 -5.03 9.07 -12.38
CA TYR A 51 -5.66 7.98 -11.68
C TYR A 51 -6.08 8.42 -10.29
N ASP A 52 -7.22 7.91 -9.84
CA ASP A 52 -7.57 7.86 -8.43
C ASP A 52 -7.22 6.49 -7.88
N TYR A 53 -6.72 6.45 -6.65
CA TYR A 53 -6.42 5.21 -5.94
C TYR A 53 -6.68 5.32 -4.43
N GLN A 54 -7.03 4.19 -3.84
CA GLN A 54 -7.30 4.07 -2.41
C GLN A 54 -6.66 2.81 -1.85
N TRP A 55 -6.07 2.95 -0.67
CA TRP A 55 -5.53 1.83 0.09
C TRP A 55 -6.62 1.13 0.91
N GLU A 56 -6.46 -0.17 1.09
CA GLU A 56 -7.28 -0.99 1.98
C GLU A 56 -6.40 -1.97 2.76
N PHE A 57 -6.71 -2.14 4.05
CA PHE A 57 -6.18 -3.28 4.81
C PHE A 57 -7.00 -4.53 4.50
N THR A 58 -6.34 -5.67 4.39
CA THR A 58 -6.97 -6.96 4.10
C THR A 58 -6.60 -8.00 5.14
N GLY A 59 -7.43 -9.04 5.29
CA GLY A 59 -7.19 -10.11 6.26
C GLY A 59 -7.45 -9.67 7.70
N GLN A 60 -6.63 -10.17 8.62
CA GLN A 60 -6.76 -9.96 10.06
C GLN A 60 -5.41 -9.50 10.63
N SER A 61 -5.43 -8.88 11.82
CA SER A 61 -4.21 -8.61 12.57
C SER A 61 -3.56 -9.90 13.09
N THR A 62 -2.40 -9.74 13.73
CA THR A 62 -1.65 -10.84 14.36
C THR A 62 -2.48 -11.62 15.40
N ASN A 63 -3.34 -10.93 16.15
CA ASN A 63 -4.28 -11.57 17.10
C ASN A 63 -5.70 -11.79 16.55
N GLY A 64 -5.90 -11.69 15.23
CA GLY A 64 -7.17 -12.04 14.58
C GLY A 64 -8.23 -10.93 14.56
N HIS A 65 -7.86 -9.69 14.87
CA HIS A 65 -8.78 -8.55 14.76
C HIS A 65 -9.02 -8.17 13.31
N THR A 66 -10.21 -7.64 13.03
CA THR A 66 -10.63 -7.14 11.70
C THR A 66 -11.11 -5.70 11.80
N GLY A 67 -11.24 -5.03 10.65
CA GLY A 67 -11.93 -3.74 10.55
C GLY A 67 -11.02 -2.51 10.56
N ALA A 68 -9.70 -2.69 10.50
CA ALA A 68 -8.79 -1.57 10.27
C ALA A 68 -9.08 -0.91 8.91
N LEU A 69 -9.11 0.42 8.90
CA LEU A 69 -9.45 1.26 7.75
C LEU A 69 -8.21 2.06 7.36
N ALA A 70 -7.70 1.88 6.14
CA ALA A 70 -6.50 2.60 5.72
C ALA A 70 -6.75 4.11 5.57
N ASN A 71 -7.97 4.54 5.23
CA ASN A 71 -8.37 5.96 5.14
C ASN A 71 -7.36 6.84 4.37
N THR A 72 -6.73 6.28 3.34
CA THR A 72 -5.61 6.88 2.61
C THR A 72 -5.97 6.84 1.12
N MET A 73 -6.15 8.00 0.51
CA MET A 73 -6.55 8.16 -0.89
C MET A 73 -5.57 9.09 -1.60
N ASN A 74 -5.12 8.69 -2.80
CA ASN A 74 -4.21 9.46 -3.65
C ASN A 74 -2.89 9.89 -2.97
N GLU A 75 -2.47 9.16 -1.93
CA GLU A 75 -1.24 9.43 -1.19
C GLU A 75 -0.52 8.14 -0.76
N ASP A 76 0.73 8.29 -0.32
CA ASP A 76 1.52 7.18 0.22
C ASP A 76 0.91 6.69 1.56
N LEU A 77 0.81 5.36 1.72
CA LEU A 77 0.37 4.76 2.99
C LEU A 77 1.53 4.76 3.98
N VAL A 78 1.43 5.59 5.02
CA VAL A 78 2.40 5.64 6.12
C VAL A 78 1.89 4.82 7.29
N LEU A 79 2.56 3.70 7.58
CA LEU A 79 2.26 2.88 8.76
C LEU A 79 3.01 3.45 9.97
N PRO A 80 2.34 3.63 11.12
CA PRO A 80 2.90 4.31 12.26
C PRO A 80 3.84 3.36 13.00
N VAL A 81 4.55 3.86 14.01
CA VAL A 81 5.47 3.04 14.80
C VAL A 81 4.72 2.27 15.89
N THR A 82 3.66 2.88 16.44
CA THR A 82 2.96 2.35 17.62
C THR A 82 1.53 1.91 17.30
N ASN A 83 1.04 0.94 18.07
CA ASN A 83 -0.34 0.47 17.95
C ASN A 83 -1.36 1.55 18.31
N LYS A 84 -1.01 2.44 19.25
CA LYS A 84 -1.86 3.56 19.65
C LYS A 84 -2.07 4.55 18.50
N GLU A 85 -1.01 4.89 17.78
CA GLU A 85 -1.12 5.72 16.57
C GLU A 85 -1.91 5.00 15.47
N ALA A 86 -1.71 3.69 15.30
CA ALA A 86 -2.49 2.88 14.36
C ALA A 86 -3.98 2.87 14.71
N ALA A 87 -4.34 2.74 15.98
CA ALA A 87 -5.72 2.79 16.43
C ALA A 87 -6.38 4.14 16.14
N GLN A 88 -5.66 5.24 16.37
CA GLN A 88 -6.15 6.59 16.09
C GLN A 88 -6.31 6.85 14.58
N LYS A 89 -5.32 6.46 13.77
CA LYS A 89 -5.30 6.77 12.33
C LYS A 89 -6.17 5.82 11.52
N PHE A 90 -6.17 4.54 11.88
CA PHE A 90 -6.74 3.46 11.08
C PHE A 90 -7.89 2.72 11.76
N ALA A 91 -8.39 3.21 12.90
CA ALA A 91 -9.41 2.53 13.69
C ALA A 91 -9.05 1.06 14.03
N ALA A 92 -7.74 0.78 14.10
CA ALA A 92 -7.23 -0.55 14.41
C ALA A 92 -7.36 -0.87 15.91
N ASN A 93 -7.30 -2.15 16.27
CA ASN A 93 -7.27 -2.54 17.69
C ASN A 93 -5.93 -2.13 18.32
N GLU A 94 -5.94 -1.55 19.53
CA GLU A 94 -4.71 -1.09 20.21
C GLU A 94 -3.75 -2.23 20.63
N GLU A 95 -4.22 -3.46 20.74
CA GLU A 95 -3.38 -4.62 21.07
C GLU A 95 -2.40 -4.96 19.93
N ASP A 96 -2.84 -4.79 18.68
CA ASP A 96 -2.08 -5.15 17.49
C ASP A 96 -1.61 -3.97 16.66
N GLY A 97 -2.37 -2.88 16.64
CA GLY A 97 -2.31 -1.92 15.55
C GLY A 97 -2.66 -2.57 14.22
N VAL A 98 -1.78 -2.41 13.22
CA VAL A 98 -1.98 -2.91 11.85
C VAL A 98 -1.11 -4.13 11.52
N GLN A 99 -0.37 -4.65 12.49
CA GLN A 99 0.51 -5.80 12.30
C GLN A 99 -0.30 -7.05 11.97
N GLY A 100 0.06 -7.74 10.88
CA GLY A 100 -0.60 -8.96 10.40
C GLY A 100 -1.62 -8.72 9.27
N TYR A 101 -2.10 -7.49 9.08
CA TYR A 101 -2.93 -7.19 7.91
C TYR A 101 -2.11 -7.30 6.62
N GLY A 102 -2.78 -7.62 5.51
CA GLY A 102 -2.29 -7.34 4.16
C GLY A 102 -2.69 -5.93 3.73
N ILE A 103 -2.17 -5.48 2.58
CA ILE A 103 -2.60 -4.24 1.92
C ILE A 103 -3.01 -4.51 0.48
N ARG A 104 -4.04 -3.80 0.04
CA ARG A 104 -4.52 -3.75 -1.35
C ARG A 104 -4.63 -2.30 -1.78
N VAL A 105 -4.49 -2.06 -3.08
CA VAL A 105 -4.86 -0.79 -3.72
C VAL A 105 -5.99 -1.05 -4.71
N THR A 106 -7.06 -0.27 -4.61
CA THR A 106 -8.05 -0.12 -5.69
C THR A 106 -7.74 1.16 -6.44
N TYR A 107 -7.83 1.14 -7.77
CA TYR A 107 -7.52 2.31 -8.58
C TYR A 107 -8.39 2.37 -9.83
N SER A 108 -8.62 3.58 -10.33
CA SER A 108 -9.38 3.86 -11.54
C SER A 108 -8.77 5.03 -12.29
N GLN A 109 -8.86 5.01 -13.62
CA GLN A 109 -8.55 6.20 -14.42
C GLN A 109 -9.70 7.21 -14.29
N LYS A 110 -9.36 8.49 -14.19
CA LYS A 110 -10.30 9.62 -14.15
C LYS A 110 -11.01 9.83 -15.48
#